data_AF-A0A323TJ49-F1
#
_entry.id   AF-A0A323TJ49-F1
#
_cell.length_a   1.000
_cell.length_b   1.000
_cell.length_c   1.000
_cell.angle_alpha   90.00
_cell.angle_beta   90.00
_cell.angle_gamma   90.00
#
_symmetry.space_group_name_H-M   'P 1'
#
loop_
_entity.id
_entity.type
_entity.pdbx_description
1 polymer ?
#
loop_
_entity_poly.entity_id
_entity_poly.type
_entity_poly.pdbx_seq_one_letter_code
_entity_poly.pdbx_strand_id
1 'polypeptide(L)'
;MANKNHSFKYYWHQFWIMWHETKAHYYGSSWHEKRKTKHEDKIQYLLSNADNKISSTTDKTETATTSSPSDSQRSLDKLTETPSAK
;
A
#
# COMPACT_ATOMS: atom_id res chain seq x y z
N MET A 1 15.64 8.23 15.64
CA MET A 1 14.37 7.46 15.64
C MET A 1 14.36 6.62 14.38
N ALA A 2 14.32 5.29 14.51
CA ALA A 2 14.47 4.38 13.38
C ALA A 2 13.34 4.56 12.37
N ASN A 3 13.68 4.82 11.12
CA ASN A 3 12.75 4.77 9.99
C ASN A 3 12.27 3.32 9.87
N LYS A 4 11.16 2.99 10.53
CA LYS A 4 10.43 1.75 10.25
C LYS A 4 9.90 1.90 8.84
N ASN A 5 10.60 1.32 7.87
CA ASN A 5 10.13 1.23 6.50
C ASN A 5 8.85 0.38 6.51
N HIS A 6 7.70 1.04 6.62
CA HIS A 6 6.41 0.35 6.55
C HIS A 6 6.27 -0.29 5.17
N SER A 7 5.68 -1.48 5.12
CA SER A 7 5.45 -2.16 3.85
C SER A 7 4.54 -1.34 2.95
N PHE A 8 4.67 -1.48 1.62
CA PHE A 8 3.74 -0.89 0.65
C PHE A 8 2.27 -1.16 1.02
N LYS A 9 1.96 -2.36 1.52
CA LYS A 9 0.61 -2.74 1.96
C LYS A 9 0.07 -1.85 3.07
N TYR A 10 0.93 -1.41 4.01
CA TYR A 10 0.54 -0.51 5.08
C TYR A 10 0.12 0.86 4.52
N TYR A 11 0.98 1.49 3.71
CA TYR A 11 0.66 2.79 3.10
C TYR A 11 -0.55 2.71 2.17
N TRP A 12 -0.72 1.60 1.46
CA TRP A 12 -1.89 1.37 0.62
C TRP A 12 -3.18 1.35 1.44
N HIS A 13 -3.22 0.63 2.56
CA HIS A 13 -4.40 0.63 3.42
C HIS A 13 -4.63 1.99 4.09
N GLN A 14 -3.58 2.72 4.44
CA GLN A 14 -3.71 4.06 5.01
C GLN A 14 -4.30 5.05 4.02
N PHE A 15 -3.90 4.98 2.74
CA PHE A 15 -4.55 5.73 1.67
C PHE A 15 -6.05 5.43 1.59
N TRP A 16 -6.46 4.16 1.63
CA TRP A 16 -7.87 3.78 1.57
C TRP A 16 -8.68 4.26 2.77
N ILE A 17 -8.09 4.31 3.97
CA ILE A 17 -8.73 4.87 5.17
C ILE A 17 -9.04 6.35 4.93
N MET A 18 -8.04 7.15 4.55
CA MET A 18 -8.20 8.59 4.31
C MET A 18 -9.21 8.86 3.18
N TRP A 19 -9.17 8.05 2.13
CA TRP A 19 -10.11 8.12 1.03
C TRP A 19 -11.55 7.86 1.47
N HIS A 20 -11.78 6.81 2.26
CA HIS A 20 -13.10 6.48 2.78
C HIS A 20 -13.59 7.48 3.82
N GLU A 21 -12.71 8.00 4.66
CA GLU A 21 -13.03 9.08 5.61
C GLU A 21 -13.48 10.34 4.88
N THR A 22 -12.74 10.75 3.85
CA THR A 22 -13.11 11.89 3.01
C THR A 22 -14.48 11.67 2.38
N LYS A 23 -14.71 10.49 1.79
CA LYS A 23 -16.02 10.16 1.22
C LYS A 23 -17.14 10.11 2.26
N ALA A 24 -16.89 9.59 3.45
CA ALA A 24 -17.88 9.58 4.53
C ALA A 24 -18.24 11.01 4.94
N HIS A 25 -17.27 11.92 4.98
CA HIS A 25 -17.50 13.33 5.31
C HIS A 25 -18.41 14.03 4.27
N TYR A 26 -18.17 13.83 2.97
CA TYR A 26 -18.97 14.47 1.93
C TYR A 26 -20.33 13.82 1.67
N TYR A 27 -20.41 12.48 1.75
CA TYR A 27 -21.62 11.74 1.37
C TYR A 27 -22.42 11.20 2.57
N GLY A 28 -21.89 11.25 3.79
CA GLY A 28 -22.57 10.79 5.01
C GLY A 28 -22.90 9.28 5.03
N SER A 29 -22.22 8.47 4.21
CA SER A 29 -22.60 7.07 4.02
C SER A 29 -21.95 6.14 5.05
N SER A 30 -22.78 5.43 5.82
CA SER A 30 -22.35 4.33 6.71
C SER A 30 -21.61 3.21 5.96
N TRP A 31 -21.75 3.12 4.63
CA TRP A 31 -20.96 2.22 3.80
C TRP A 31 -19.48 2.61 3.79
N HIS A 32 -19.16 3.91 3.71
CA HIS A 32 -17.79 4.39 3.75
C HIS A 32 -17.16 4.19 5.14
N GLU A 33 -17.93 4.41 6.21
CA GLU A 33 -17.47 4.13 7.58
C GLU A 33 -17.12 2.65 7.77
N LYS A 34 -18.00 1.73 7.34
CA LYS A 34 -17.72 0.28 7.40
C LYS A 34 -16.47 -0.10 6.60
N ARG A 35 -16.22 0.56 5.47
CA ARG A 35 -15.02 0.31 4.66
C ARG A 35 -13.76 0.86 5.33
N LYS A 36 -13.83 2.04 5.95
CA LYS A 36 -12.77 2.62 6.78
C LYS A 36 -12.35 1.64 7.87
N THR A 37 -13.30 1.15 8.69
CA THR A 37 -13.03 0.18 9.76
C THR A 37 -12.35 -1.10 9.25
N LYS A 38 -12.82 -1.66 8.12
CA LYS A 38 -12.18 -2.84 7.51
C LYS A 38 -10.72 -2.60 7.15
N HIS A 39 -10.34 -1.39 6.74
CA HIS A 39 -8.95 -1.07 6.43
C HIS A 39 -8.13 -0.80 7.70
N GLU A 40 -8.72 -0.23 8.74
CA GLU A 40 -8.10 -0.09 10.06
C GLU A 40 -7.74 -1.47 10.64
N ASP A 41 -8.66 -2.43 10.58
CA ASP A 41 -8.40 -3.82 11.01
C ASP A 41 -7.23 -4.46 10.26
N LYS A 42 -7.12 -4.18 8.96
CA LYS A 42 -6.00 -4.68 8.13
C LYS A 42 -4.68 -4.06 8.54
N ILE A 43 -4.64 -2.77 8.88
CA ILE A 43 -3.44 -2.12 9.38
C ILE A 43 -3.04 -2.73 10.74
N GLN A 44 -3.98 -2.91 11.65
CA GLN A 44 -3.70 -3.53 12.95
C GLN A 44 -3.13 -4.93 12.78
N TYR A 45 -3.73 -5.76 11.93
CA TYR A 45 -3.20 -7.08 11.61
C TYR A 45 -1.78 -7.03 11.04
N LEU A 46 -1.49 -6.11 10.13
CA LEU A 46 -0.14 -5.95 9.56
C LEU A 46 0.88 -5.53 10.61
N LEU A 47 0.51 -4.64 11.54
CA LEU A 47 1.38 -4.21 12.63
C LEU A 47 1.66 -5.38 13.59
N SER A 48 0.62 -6.08 14.05
CA SER A 48 0.78 -7.24 14.94
C SER A 48 1.62 -8.35 14.31
N ASN A 49 1.48 -8.58 13.00
CA ASN A 49 2.25 -9.62 12.32
C ASN A 49 3.70 -9.18 12.02
N ALA A 50 3.95 -7.88 11.87
CA ALA A 50 5.31 -7.35 11.72
C ALA A 50 6.14 -7.54 12.99
N ASP A 51 5.53 -7.32 14.16
CA ASP A 51 6.20 -7.50 15.45
C ASP A 51 6.58 -8.98 15.70
N ASN A 52 5.73 -9.93 15.28
CA ASN A 52 6.03 -11.36 15.39
C ASN A 52 7.19 -11.83 14.50
N LYS A 53 7.37 -11.21 13.32
CA LYS A 53 8.39 -11.63 12.35
C LYS A 53 9.81 -11.21 12.75
N ILE A 54 9.96 -10.13 13.53
CA ILE A 54 11.27 -9.66 14.00
C ILE A 54 11.90 -10.65 15.00
N SER A 55 11.09 -11.38 15.76
CA SER A 55 11.57 -12.34 16.76
C SER A 55 12.13 -13.64 16.15
N SER A 56 11.88 -13.92 14.86
CA SER A 56 12.22 -15.20 14.22
C SER A 56 13.51 -15.20 13.38
N THR A 57 14.26 -14.09 13.35
CA THR A 57 15.35 -13.88 12.35
C THR A 57 16.69 -13.48 12.96
N THR A 58 17.01 -13.93 14.18
CA THR A 58 18.32 -13.68 14.82
C THR A 58 19.28 -14.88 14.73
N ASP A 59 18.99 -15.89 13.92
CA ASP A 59 19.93 -16.98 13.63
C ASP A 59 19.83 -17.40 12.16
N LYS A 60 20.59 -16.72 11.29
CA LYS A 60 21.27 -17.32 10.12
C LYS A 60 22.08 -16.28 9.36
N THR A 61 23.34 -16.20 9.77
CA THR A 61 24.52 -16.43 8.92
C THR A 61 24.66 -15.62 7.65
N GLU A 62 25.60 -14.68 7.74
CA GLU A 62 26.43 -14.11 6.70
C GLU A 62 26.71 -15.06 5.51
N THR A 63 26.47 -14.59 4.29
CA THR A 63 27.39 -14.78 3.16
C THR A 63 26.96 -13.91 1.98
N ALA A 64 27.94 -13.17 1.47
CA ALA A 64 27.89 -12.18 0.42
C ALA A 64 27.43 -12.73 -0.95
N THR A 65 27.02 -11.83 -1.86
CA THR A 65 27.65 -11.59 -3.19
C THR A 65 26.67 -11.02 -4.24
N THR A 66 26.83 -9.71 -4.51
CA THR A 66 27.05 -9.06 -5.82
C THR A 66 26.00 -9.09 -6.96
N SER A 67 25.80 -7.88 -7.54
CA SER A 67 25.40 -7.51 -8.92
C SER A 67 23.93 -7.72 -9.36
N SER A 68 23.25 -6.88 -10.15
CA SER A 68 23.43 -5.53 -10.75
C SER A 68 22.05 -5.11 -11.33
N PRO A 69 21.84 -3.85 -11.76
CA PRO A 69 20.52 -3.31 -12.14
C PRO A 69 20.19 -3.59 -13.63
N SER A 70 18.91 -3.75 -13.97
CA SER A 70 18.46 -3.78 -15.36
C SER A 70 17.21 -2.93 -15.55
N ASP A 71 17.42 -1.85 -16.31
CA ASP A 71 16.45 -0.90 -16.85
C ASP A 71 15.23 -1.57 -17.48
N SER A 72 14.04 -1.01 -17.20
CA SER A 72 12.87 -1.21 -18.05
C SER A 72 12.32 0.15 -18.47
N GLN A 73 12.70 0.55 -19.67
CA GLN A 73 12.10 1.65 -20.39
C GLN A 73 10.61 1.37 -20.62
N ARG A 74 9.75 2.28 -20.14
CA ARG A 74 8.33 2.29 -20.46
C ARG A 74 8.12 3.24 -21.64
N SER A 75 7.96 2.68 -22.83
CA SER A 75 7.55 3.41 -24.03
C SER A 75 6.13 3.97 -23.88
N LEU A 76 5.97 5.20 -24.37
CA LEU A 76 4.80 6.04 -24.28
C LEU A 76 4.18 6.19 -25.69
N ASP A 77 3.22 5.33 -26.03
CA ASP A 77 2.33 5.50 -27.20
C ASP A 77 0.94 5.85 -26.63
N LYS A 78 0.36 7.05 -26.75
CA LYS A 78 0.05 7.97 -27.86
C LYS A 78 -1.06 7.47 -28.80
N LEU A 79 -2.05 8.36 -28.97
CA LEU A 79 -3.19 8.43 -29.93
C LEU A 79 -4.51 7.73 -29.51
N THR A 80 -5.55 8.48 -29.08
CA THR A 80 -6.67 9.12 -29.86
C THR A 80 -7.73 8.08 -30.28
N GLU A 81 -9.06 8.26 -30.29
CA GLU A 81 -9.93 9.40 -30.59
C GLU A 81 -11.29 9.25 -29.86
N THR A 82 -11.95 10.38 -29.60
CA THR A 82 -13.37 10.48 -29.20
C THR A 82 -14.28 10.54 -30.43
N PRO A 83 -15.33 9.72 -30.55
CA PRO A 83 -16.44 10.03 -31.44
C PRO A 83 -17.50 10.87 -30.71
N SER A 84 -17.73 12.06 -31.24
CA SER A 84 -18.87 12.93 -30.97
C SER A 84 -20.12 12.34 -31.64
N ALA A 85 -21.16 12.02 -30.88
CA ALA A 85 -22.46 11.61 -31.39
C ALA A 85 -23.43 12.80 -31.36
N LYS A 86 -24.08 13.01 -32.51
CA LYS A 86 -25.03 14.07 -32.83
C LYS A 86 -26.32 14.00 -32.02
#